data_AF-A0A967S5J8-F1
#
_entry.id   AF-A0A967S5J8-F1
#
_cell.length_a   1.000
_cell.length_b   1.000
_cell.length_c   1.000
_cell.angle_alpha   90.00
_cell.angle_beta   90.00
_cell.angle_gamma   90.00
#
_symmetry.space_group_name_H-M   'P 1'
#
loop_
_entity.id
_entity.type
_entity.pdbx_description
1 polymer ?
#
loop_
_entity_poly.entity_id
_entity_poly.type
_entity_poly.pdbx_seq_one_letter_code
_entity_poly.pdbx_strand_id
1 'polypeptide(L)'
;TLMDYGRSELVPFVDLVDELVELLLPDAEELDCIGELTRASAIAREGTSADRQRARYQEAAEEGADQTEALQSVVDELMVDTLAGT
;
A
#
# COMPACT_ATOMS: atom_id res chain seq x y z
N THR A 1 6.33 8.39 11.27
CA THR A 1 6.96 9.63 10.74
C THR A 1 8.31 9.27 10.16
N LEU A 2 8.79 10.02 9.17
CA LEU A 2 10.10 9.88 8.54
C LEU A 2 10.78 11.25 8.46
N MET A 3 12.09 11.25 8.20
CA MET A 3 12.89 12.46 8.08
C MET A 3 12.75 13.09 6.69
N ASP A 4 12.37 14.35 6.64
CA ASP A 4 12.52 15.22 5.49
C ASP A 4 13.90 15.90 5.55
N TYR A 5 14.76 15.64 4.56
CA TYR A 5 16.10 16.22 4.50
C TYR A 5 16.12 17.66 3.97
N GLY A 6 15.16 18.06 3.14
CA GLY A 6 15.03 19.43 2.65
C GLY A 6 14.56 20.38 3.74
N ARG A 7 13.66 19.92 4.62
CA ARG A 7 13.11 20.68 5.75
C ARG A 7 13.83 20.43 7.07
N SER A 8 14.71 19.44 7.14
CA SER A 8 15.43 19.04 8.35
C SER A 8 14.51 18.71 9.54
N GLU A 9 13.38 18.05 9.28
CA GLU A 9 12.39 17.71 10.31
C GLU A 9 11.73 16.35 10.09
N LEU A 10 11.09 15.81 11.14
CA LEU A 10 10.31 14.58 11.04
C LEU A 10 8.87 14.91 10.66
N VAL A 11 8.39 14.34 9.55
CA VAL A 11 7.04 14.53 9.03
C VAL A 11 6.27 13.20 8.91
N PRO A 12 4.94 13.22 8.80
CA PRO A 12 4.16 12.08 8.34
C PRO A 12 4.70 11.50 7.02
N PHE A 13 4.72 10.17 6.88
CA PHE A 13 5.19 9.52 5.65
C PHE A 13 4.34 9.91 4.43
N VAL A 14 3.02 10.05 4.65
CA VAL A 14 2.09 10.44 3.59
C VAL A 14 2.44 11.80 2.98
N ASP A 15 2.87 12.76 3.79
CA ASP A 15 3.26 14.10 3.30
C ASP A 15 4.45 14.00 2.35
N LEU A 16 5.45 13.15 2.67
CA LEU A 16 6.59 12.91 1.77
C LEU A 16 6.18 12.24 0.46
N VAL A 17 5.20 11.34 0.50
CA VAL A 17 4.68 10.70 -0.73
C VAL A 17 3.98 11.73 -1.59
N ASP A 18 3.17 12.61 -1.00
CA ASP A 18 2.50 13.67 -1.74
C ASP A 18 3.50 14.65 -2.37
N GLU A 19 4.56 15.03 -1.64
CA GLU A 19 5.65 15.85 -2.19
C GLU A 19 6.35 15.17 -3.37
N LEU A 20 6.58 13.85 -3.31
CA LEU A 20 7.14 13.09 -4.43
C LEU A 20 6.18 13.01 -5.63
N VAL A 21 4.87 12.89 -5.38
CA VAL A 21 3.85 12.90 -6.44
C VAL A 21 3.83 14.26 -7.14
N GLU A 22 3.87 15.36 -6.40
CA GLU A 22 3.95 16.71 -6.97
C GLU A 22 5.23 16.91 -7.79
N LEU A 23 6.37 16.43 -7.28
CA LEU A 23 7.66 16.52 -7.96
C LEU A 23 7.68 15.76 -9.29
N LEU A 24 7.07 14.58 -9.35
CA LEU A 24 7.09 13.68 -10.50
C LEU A 24 5.93 13.91 -11.48
N LEU A 25 5.01 14.84 -11.18
CA LEU A 25 3.81 15.06 -11.98
C LEU A 25 4.11 15.38 -13.46
N PRO A 26 5.09 16.24 -13.82
CA PRO A 26 5.40 16.52 -15.23
C PRO A 26 5.88 15.29 -15.99
N ASP A 27 6.66 14.41 -15.35
CA ASP A 27 7.13 13.17 -15.96
C ASP A 27 5.96 12.18 -16.13
N ALA A 28 5.05 12.11 -15.16
CA ALA A 28 3.87 11.25 -15.26
C ALA A 28 2.85 11.75 -16.31
N GLU A 29 2.78 13.06 -16.55
CA GLU A 29 2.03 13.64 -17.67
C GLU A 29 2.62 13.20 -19.02
N GLU A 30 3.95 13.30 -19.20
CA GLU A 30 4.62 12.89 -20.45
C GLU A 30 4.52 11.37 -20.69
N LEU A 31 4.48 10.56 -19.63
CA LEU A 31 4.37 9.10 -19.69
C LEU A 31 2.93 8.58 -19.67
N ASP A 32 1.93 9.46 -19.60
CA ASP A 32 0.50 9.11 -19.50
C ASP A 32 0.18 8.15 -18.33
N CYS A 33 0.79 8.38 -17.16
CA CYS A 33 0.69 7.51 -15.98
C CYS A 33 0.35 8.25 -14.67
N ILE A 34 -0.35 9.40 -14.77
CA ILE A 34 -0.78 10.20 -13.61
C ILE A 34 -1.64 9.37 -12.64
N GLY A 35 -2.48 8.47 -13.17
CA GLY A 35 -3.35 7.62 -12.36
C GLY A 35 -2.55 6.66 -11.47
N GLU A 36 -1.49 6.07 -12.01
CA GLU A 36 -0.57 5.17 -11.30
C GLU A 36 0.25 5.94 -10.26
N LEU A 37 0.75 7.13 -10.62
CA LEU A 37 1.52 7.97 -9.70
C LEU A 37 0.65 8.42 -8.51
N THR A 38 -0.53 8.97 -8.76
CA THR A 38 -1.43 9.47 -7.71
C THR A 38 -1.99 8.35 -6.82
N ARG A 39 -2.01 7.10 -7.30
CA ARG A 39 -2.37 5.93 -6.48
C ARG A 39 -1.39 5.70 -5.32
N ALA A 40 -0.13 6.12 -5.42
CA ALA A 40 0.83 6.02 -4.33
C ALA A 40 0.35 6.79 -3.07
N SER A 41 -0.24 7.97 -3.27
CA SER A 41 -0.84 8.79 -2.21
C SER A 41 -2.02 8.10 -1.53
N ALA A 42 -2.83 7.33 -2.27
CA ALA A 42 -3.92 6.53 -1.70
C ALA A 42 -3.37 5.36 -0.88
N ILE A 43 -2.41 4.61 -1.41
CA ILE A 43 -1.74 3.49 -0.71
C ILE A 43 -1.12 3.97 0.62
N ALA A 44 -0.47 5.14 0.63
CA ALA A 44 0.12 5.70 1.84
C ALA A 44 -0.91 6.08 2.92
N ARG A 45 -2.16 6.41 2.53
CA ARG A 45 -3.25 6.80 3.44
C ARG A 45 -4.08 5.61 3.90
N GLU A 46 -4.38 4.70 2.99
CA GLU A 46 -5.36 3.62 3.17
C GLU A 46 -4.70 2.32 3.60
N GLY A 47 -3.40 2.18 3.37
CA GLY A 47 -2.64 0.97 3.64
C GLY A 47 -2.27 0.21 2.37
N THR A 48 -1.39 -0.77 2.56
CA THR A 48 -0.79 -1.59 1.52
C THR A 48 -1.47 -2.95 1.42
N SER A 49 -1.12 -3.74 0.40
CA SER A 49 -1.52 -5.14 0.34
C SER A 49 -1.00 -5.95 1.54
N ALA A 50 0.13 -5.58 2.14
CA ALA A 50 0.65 -6.23 3.34
C ALA A 50 -0.25 -5.99 4.55
N ASP A 51 -0.88 -4.82 4.66
CA ASP A 51 -1.84 -4.52 5.72
C ASP A 51 -3.08 -5.40 5.59
N ARG A 52 -3.62 -5.55 4.36
CA ARG A 52 -4.74 -6.47 4.08
C ARG A 52 -4.39 -7.93 4.39
N GLN A 53 -3.22 -8.41 3.93
CA GLN A 53 -2.76 -9.77 4.18
C GLN A 53 -2.60 -10.06 5.67
N ARG A 54 -2.08 -9.10 6.45
CA ARG A 54 -1.98 -9.23 7.91
C ARG A 54 -3.35 -9.28 8.57
N ALA A 55 -4.29 -8.44 8.12
CA ALA A 55 -5.66 -8.46 8.62
C ALA A 55 -6.35 -9.80 8.34
N ARG A 56 -6.24 -10.33 7.11
CA ARG A 56 -6.79 -11.64 6.73
C ARG A 56 -6.21 -12.78 7.56
N TYR A 57 -4.90 -12.77 7.79
CA TYR A 57 -4.24 -13.75 8.64
C TYR A 57 -4.77 -13.70 10.08
N GLN A 58 -4.90 -12.48 10.64
CA GLN A 58 -5.40 -12.28 11.99
C GLN A 58 -6.86 -12.74 12.13
N GLU A 59 -7.70 -12.43 11.14
CA GLU A 59 -9.09 -12.88 11.08
C GLU A 59 -9.19 -14.41 11.10
N ALA A 60 -8.44 -15.13 10.23
CA ALA A 60 -8.43 -16.60 10.25
C ALA A 60 -7.97 -17.15 11.59
N ALA A 61 -6.93 -16.56 12.18
CA ALA A 61 -6.42 -17.00 13.48
C ALA A 61 -7.45 -16.78 14.61
N GLU A 62 -8.19 -15.67 14.59
CA GLU A 62 -9.28 -15.38 15.54
C GLU A 62 -10.48 -16.33 15.36
N GLU A 63 -10.71 -16.82 14.14
CA GLU A 63 -11.68 -17.87 13.81
C GLU A 63 -11.23 -19.29 14.23
N GLY A 64 -10.00 -19.42 14.74
CA GLY A 64 -9.46 -20.67 15.27
C GLY A 64 -8.67 -21.51 14.27
N ALA A 65 -8.33 -20.95 13.10
CA ALA A 65 -7.45 -21.58 12.15
C ALA A 65 -6.05 -21.79 12.74
N ASP A 66 -5.40 -22.90 12.40
CA ASP A 66 -3.99 -23.06 12.69
C ASP A 66 -3.12 -22.14 11.80
N GLN A 67 -1.82 -22.12 12.06
CA GLN A 67 -0.90 -21.24 11.31
C GLN A 67 -0.91 -21.52 9.81
N THR A 68 -1.01 -22.78 9.40
CA THR A 68 -0.96 -23.16 7.98
C THR A 68 -2.27 -22.76 7.30
N GLU A 69 -3.40 -23.05 7.93
CA GLU A 69 -4.73 -22.66 7.46
C GLU A 69 -4.86 -21.13 7.33
N ALA A 70 -4.39 -20.38 8.31
CA ALA A 70 -4.39 -18.92 8.26
C ALA A 70 -3.53 -18.38 7.10
N LEU A 71 -2.34 -18.96 6.85
CA LEU A 71 -1.52 -18.57 5.69
C LEU A 71 -2.14 -18.96 4.35
N GLN A 72 -2.78 -20.14 4.27
CA GLN A 72 -3.51 -20.56 3.08
C GLN A 72 -4.63 -19.58 2.75
N SER A 73 -5.35 -19.09 3.75
CA SER A 73 -6.42 -18.11 3.56
C SER A 73 -5.95 -16.78 2.95
N VAL A 74 -4.72 -16.35 3.29
CA VAL A 74 -4.08 -15.17 2.67
C VAL A 74 -3.74 -15.45 1.20
N VAL A 75 -3.22 -16.64 0.89
CA VAL A 75 -2.92 -17.04 -0.49
C VAL A 75 -4.20 -17.11 -1.33
N ASP A 76 -5.28 -17.64 -0.77
CA ASP A 76 -6.58 -17.70 -1.43
C ASP A 76 -7.10 -16.31 -1.81
N GLU A 77 -7.01 -15.34 -0.91
CA GLU A 77 -7.37 -13.94 -1.21
C GLU A 77 -6.44 -13.32 -2.27
N LEU A 78 -5.14 -13.55 -2.19
CA LEU A 78 -4.18 -13.06 -3.19
C LEU A 78 -4.44 -13.62 -4.60
N MET A 79 -4.87 -14.87 -4.70
CA MET A 79 -5.28 -15.45 -5.99
C MET A 79 -6.48 -14.70 -6.58
N VAL A 80 -7.46 -14.35 -5.75
CA VAL A 80 -8.65 -13.60 -6.18
C VAL A 80 -8.27 -12.18 -6.61
N ASP A 81 -7.53 -11.44 -5.78
CA ASP A 81 -7.07 -10.07 -6.07
C ASP A 81 -6.28 -10.01 -7.38
N THR A 82 -5.36 -10.97 -7.58
CA THR A 82 -4.53 -11.06 -8.79
C THR A 82 -5.36 -11.32 -10.06
N LEU A 83 -6.40 -12.15 -9.97
CA LEU A 83 -7.31 -12.41 -11.10
C LEU A 83 -8.19 -11.20 -11.40
N ALA A 84 -8.61 -10.46 -10.37
CA ALA A 84 -9.43 -9.25 -10.52
C ALA A 84 -8.63 -8.04 -11.03
N GLY A 85 -7.30 -8.02 -10.79
CA GLY A 85 -6.44 -6.88 -11.09
C GLY A 85 -6.60 -5.74 -10.09
N THR A 86 -6.88 -6.07 -8.83
CA THR A 86 -7.16 -5.12 -7.74
C THR A 86 -6.17 -5.21 -6.59
#